data_AF-A0A1G0XTC4-F1
#
_entry.id   AF-A0A1G0XTC4-F1
#
_cell.length_a   1.000
_cell.length_b   1.000
_cell.length_c   1.000
_cell.angle_alpha   90.00
_cell.angle_beta   90.00
_cell.angle_gamma   90.00
#
_symmetry.space_group_name_H-M   'P 1'
#
loop_
_entity.id
_entity.type
_entity.pdbx_description
1 polymer ?
#
loop_
_entity_poly.entity_id
_entity_poly.type
_entity_poly.pdbx_seq_one_letter_code
_entity_poly.pdbx_strand_id
1 'polypeptide(L)'
;MKNLLFLRRLVIILISVLISVNTAYASLWQKLWKTNNQIALDMMKSGQFKDAKNTFTDQNWQAYAAFRAKDYKSAAELYAKSRTLNDYYNQGNSLAFQGKLQDGIDAYNKALQINPNDADVIYNKKTLDDLLKQQKENNSSNNSQSKNQNNNNMKNKDNKNNQQNKQNPTDKDKQQMKNQWLKLIPEDPGGLLREKFKRDHLRRSG
;
A
#
# COMPACT_ATOMS: atom_id res chain seq x y z
N MET A 1 -34.24 -53.60 32.25
CA MET A 1 -33.27 -52.52 32.58
C MET A 1 -31.99 -52.50 31.73
N LYS A 2 -31.45 -53.65 31.26
CA LYS A 2 -30.21 -53.69 30.46
C LYS A 2 -30.31 -52.97 29.09
N ASN A 3 -31.47 -53.00 28.44
CA ASN A 3 -31.69 -52.34 27.14
C ASN A 3 -31.72 -50.81 27.20
N LEU A 4 -32.12 -50.24 28.35
CA LEU A 4 -32.23 -48.78 28.54
C LEU A 4 -30.84 -48.12 28.68
N LEU A 5 -29.89 -48.84 29.29
CA LEU A 5 -28.49 -48.41 29.41
C LEU A 5 -27.74 -48.51 28.08
N PHE A 6 -28.10 -49.50 27.23
CA PHE A 6 -27.53 -49.65 25.89
C PHE A 6 -28.01 -48.55 24.93
N LEU A 7 -29.30 -48.21 24.97
CA LEU A 7 -29.86 -47.10 24.18
C LEU A 7 -29.26 -45.74 24.59
N ARG A 8 -29.08 -45.49 25.89
CA ARG A 8 -28.44 -44.27 26.41
C ARG A 8 -26.99 -44.12 25.94
N ARG A 9 -26.22 -45.21 25.89
CA ARG A 9 -24.83 -45.20 25.39
C ARG A 9 -24.76 -44.95 23.87
N LEU A 10 -25.70 -45.51 23.10
CA LEU A 10 -25.82 -45.26 21.66
C LEU A 10 -26.16 -43.80 21.35
N VAL A 11 -27.08 -43.19 22.11
CA VAL A 11 -27.47 -41.78 21.93
C VAL A 11 -26.31 -40.83 22.25
N ILE A 12 -25.52 -41.10 23.31
CA ILE A 12 -24.34 -40.28 23.65
C ILE A 12 -23.25 -40.39 22.57
N ILE A 13 -23.00 -41.60 22.03
CA ILE A 13 -22.04 -41.79 20.93
C ILE A 13 -22.52 -41.06 19.67
N LEU A 14 -23.83 -41.13 19.34
CA LEU A 14 -24.40 -40.44 18.20
C LEU A 14 -24.28 -38.90 18.32
N ILE A 15 -24.51 -38.35 19.51
CA ILE A 15 -24.34 -36.91 19.80
C ILE A 15 -22.86 -36.49 19.68
N SER A 16 -21.92 -37.32 20.14
CA SER A 16 -20.48 -37.02 19.99
C SER A 16 -19.96 -37.07 18.55
N VAL A 17 -20.53 -37.94 17.70
CA VAL A 17 -20.23 -37.99 16.26
C VAL A 17 -20.79 -36.76 15.53
N LEU A 18 -21.98 -36.28 15.91
CA LEU A 18 -22.60 -35.07 15.35
C LEU A 18 -21.84 -33.77 15.69
N ILE A 19 -21.14 -33.71 16.82
CA ILE A 19 -20.32 -32.53 17.19
C ILE A 19 -18.98 -32.52 16.41
N SER A 20 -18.50 -33.68 15.96
CA SER A 20 -17.20 -33.82 15.29
C SER A 20 -17.22 -33.44 13.80
N VAL A 21 -18.39 -33.39 13.16
CA VAL A 21 -18.55 -32.99 11.74
C VAL A 21 -18.81 -31.48 11.55
N ASN A 22 -18.90 -30.68 12.61
CA ASN A 22 -19.45 -29.32 12.51
C ASN A 22 -18.44 -28.21 12.13
N THR A 23 -17.14 -28.47 12.11
CA THR A 23 -16.14 -27.42 11.80
C THR A 23 -16.05 -27.09 10.31
N ALA A 24 -16.23 -28.09 9.44
CA ALA A 24 -16.24 -27.89 7.99
C ALA A 24 -17.48 -27.12 7.52
N TYR A 25 -18.67 -27.46 8.03
CA TYR A 25 -19.90 -26.76 7.71
C TYR A 25 -19.93 -25.31 8.22
N ALA A 26 -19.35 -25.02 9.39
CA ALA A 26 -19.27 -23.65 9.90
C ALA A 26 -18.55 -22.70 8.91
N SER A 27 -17.49 -23.18 8.26
CA SER A 27 -16.76 -22.41 7.25
C SER A 27 -17.55 -22.18 5.95
N LEU A 28 -18.31 -23.20 5.51
CA LEU A 28 -19.17 -23.13 4.33
C LEU A 28 -20.37 -22.20 4.56
N TRP A 29 -20.99 -22.29 5.74
CA TRP A 29 -22.07 -21.39 6.14
C TRP A 29 -21.59 -19.93 6.23
N GLN A 30 -20.44 -19.65 6.83
CA GLN A 30 -19.87 -18.28 6.82
C GLN A 30 -19.64 -17.75 5.40
N LYS A 31 -19.21 -18.60 4.47
CA LYS A 31 -18.94 -18.23 3.08
C LYS A 31 -20.19 -17.99 2.25
N LEU A 32 -21.33 -18.58 2.63
CA LEU A 32 -22.63 -18.35 1.98
C LEU A 32 -23.22 -16.97 2.31
N TRP A 33 -22.93 -16.44 3.50
CA TRP A 33 -23.51 -15.18 3.97
C TRP A 33 -22.53 -13.99 3.95
N LYS A 34 -21.22 -14.24 3.92
CA LYS A 34 -20.20 -13.18 3.79
C LYS A 34 -19.72 -13.02 2.35
N THR A 35 -19.74 -11.78 1.87
CA THR A 35 -19.10 -11.40 0.61
C THR A 35 -17.57 -11.41 0.73
N ASN A 36 -16.87 -11.61 -0.38
CA ASN A 36 -15.41 -11.49 -0.45
C ASN A 36 -14.89 -10.17 0.15
N ASN A 37 -15.62 -9.06 -0.03
CA ASN A 37 -15.24 -7.78 0.53
C ASN A 37 -15.33 -7.74 2.06
N GLN A 38 -16.32 -8.41 2.66
CA GLN A 38 -16.40 -8.53 4.13
C GLN A 38 -15.26 -9.39 4.68
N ILE A 39 -14.96 -10.51 4.02
CA ILE A 39 -13.84 -11.39 4.39
C ILE A 39 -12.51 -10.63 4.31
N ALA A 40 -12.28 -9.92 3.21
CA ALA A 40 -11.08 -9.12 3.01
C ALA A 40 -10.93 -8.01 4.06
N LEU A 41 -12.02 -7.40 4.52
CA LEU A 41 -11.94 -6.40 5.61
C LEU A 41 -11.58 -7.01 6.95
N ASP A 42 -12.09 -8.20 7.28
CA ASP A 42 -11.70 -8.92 8.48
C ASP A 42 -10.19 -9.25 8.42
N MET A 43 -9.67 -9.59 7.23
CA MET A 43 -8.24 -9.72 6.98
C MET A 43 -7.49 -8.39 7.18
N MET A 44 -8.00 -7.27 6.66
CA MET A 44 -7.40 -5.94 6.87
C MET A 44 -7.28 -5.57 8.35
N LYS A 45 -8.34 -5.83 9.15
CA LYS A 45 -8.32 -5.60 10.61
C LYS A 45 -7.29 -6.46 11.32
N SER A 46 -7.11 -7.69 10.83
CA SER A 46 -6.16 -8.66 11.37
C SER A 46 -4.73 -8.46 10.84
N GLY A 47 -4.47 -7.41 10.06
CA GLY A 47 -3.15 -7.13 9.48
C GLY A 47 -2.75 -8.01 8.29
N GLN A 48 -3.66 -8.87 7.80
CA GLN A 48 -3.43 -9.78 6.68
C GLN A 48 -3.63 -9.07 5.34
N PHE A 49 -2.85 -8.02 5.09
CA PHE A 49 -3.07 -7.10 3.97
C PHE A 49 -2.85 -7.75 2.59
N LYS A 50 -1.91 -8.70 2.48
CA LYS A 50 -1.64 -9.42 1.23
C LYS A 50 -2.82 -10.32 0.83
N ASP A 51 -3.37 -11.05 1.80
CA ASP A 51 -4.52 -11.92 1.56
C ASP A 51 -5.78 -11.09 1.29
N ALA A 52 -5.96 -9.99 2.02
CA ALA A 52 -7.03 -9.03 1.77
C ALA A 52 -6.98 -8.49 0.32
N LYS A 53 -5.78 -8.11 -0.17
CA LYS A 53 -5.58 -7.65 -1.56
C LYS A 53 -6.11 -8.66 -2.57
N ASN A 54 -5.81 -9.93 -2.39
CA ASN A 54 -6.21 -10.99 -3.32
C ASN A 54 -7.68 -11.38 -3.18
N THR A 55 -8.31 -11.00 -2.05
CA THR A 55 -9.69 -11.37 -1.74
C THR A 55 -10.68 -10.29 -2.16
N PHE A 56 -10.33 -9.00 -2.04
CA PHE A 56 -11.20 -7.90 -2.50
C PHE A 56 -11.59 -8.06 -3.97
N THR A 57 -12.86 -7.78 -4.28
CA THR A 57 -13.31 -7.75 -5.68
C THR A 57 -13.29 -6.34 -6.27
N ASP A 58 -13.43 -5.33 -5.41
CA ASP A 58 -13.33 -3.93 -5.80
C ASP A 58 -11.86 -3.49 -5.91
N GLN A 59 -11.52 -2.91 -7.05
CA GLN A 59 -10.14 -2.58 -7.39
C GLN A 59 -9.52 -1.52 -6.47
N ASN A 60 -10.30 -0.54 -5.99
CA ASN A 60 -9.79 0.51 -5.12
C ASN A 60 -9.47 -0.06 -3.74
N TRP A 61 -10.24 -1.06 -3.29
CA TRP A 61 -9.93 -1.82 -2.08
C TRP A 61 -8.73 -2.74 -2.24
N GLN A 62 -8.57 -3.38 -3.39
CA GLN A 62 -7.35 -4.12 -3.71
C GLN A 62 -6.13 -3.18 -3.65
N ALA A 63 -6.23 -1.97 -4.23
CA ALA A 63 -5.16 -0.98 -4.22
C ALA A 63 -4.80 -0.54 -2.80
N TYR A 64 -5.81 -0.26 -1.97
CA TYR A 64 -5.62 0.11 -0.58
C TYR A 64 -4.97 -1.03 0.24
N ALA A 65 -5.43 -2.27 0.05
CA ALA A 65 -4.82 -3.44 0.69
C ALA A 65 -3.37 -3.64 0.23
N ALA A 66 -3.08 -3.47 -1.07
CA ALA A 66 -1.72 -3.50 -1.60
C ALA A 66 -0.83 -2.45 -0.93
N PHE A 67 -1.33 -1.22 -0.79
CA PHE A 67 -0.60 -0.15 -0.12
C PHE A 67 -0.29 -0.49 1.34
N ARG A 68 -1.28 -0.98 2.09
CA ARG A 68 -1.10 -1.43 3.48
C ARG A 68 -0.15 -2.62 3.61
N ALA A 69 -0.11 -3.48 2.60
CA ALA A 69 0.86 -4.57 2.47
C ALA A 69 2.29 -4.08 2.11
N LYS A 70 2.49 -2.77 1.95
CA LYS A 70 3.73 -2.13 1.45
C LYS A 70 4.07 -2.52 0.00
N ASP A 71 3.10 -3.07 -0.73
CA ASP A 71 3.17 -3.38 -2.15
C ASP A 71 2.77 -2.15 -2.96
N TYR A 72 3.59 -1.11 -2.83
CA TYR A 72 3.31 0.21 -3.37
C TYR A 72 3.29 0.24 -4.90
N LYS A 73 4.04 -0.66 -5.54
CA LYS A 73 4.03 -0.81 -7.00
C LYS A 73 2.66 -1.25 -7.48
N SER A 74 2.13 -2.35 -6.94
CA SER A 74 0.77 -2.79 -7.31
C SER A 74 -0.29 -1.78 -6.90
N ALA A 75 -0.16 -1.11 -5.76
CA ALA A 75 -1.08 -0.05 -5.38
C ALA A 75 -1.13 1.08 -6.43
N ALA A 76 0.03 1.59 -6.85
CA ALA A 76 0.12 2.64 -7.86
C ALA A 76 -0.49 2.19 -9.20
N GLU A 77 -0.25 0.96 -9.63
CA GLU A 77 -0.82 0.39 -10.86
C GLU A 77 -2.35 0.25 -10.79
N LEU A 78 -2.88 -0.18 -9.64
CA LEU A 78 -4.32 -0.35 -9.44
C LEU A 78 -5.03 1.01 -9.39
N TYR A 79 -4.46 2.02 -8.72
CA TYR A 79 -5.00 3.37 -8.71
C TYR A 79 -4.95 4.04 -10.10
N ALA A 80 -3.90 3.77 -10.90
CA ALA A 80 -3.74 4.34 -12.24
C ALA A 80 -4.86 3.99 -13.24
N LYS A 81 -5.61 2.92 -12.97
CA LYS A 81 -6.68 2.43 -13.86
C LYS A 81 -7.94 3.30 -13.84
N SER A 82 -8.09 4.15 -12.83
CA SER A 82 -9.19 5.09 -12.70
C SER A 82 -8.67 6.53 -12.77
N ARG A 83 -9.54 7.47 -13.17
CA ARG A 83 -9.19 8.88 -13.36
C ARG A 83 -9.93 9.81 -12.39
N THR A 84 -10.13 9.34 -11.16
CA THR A 84 -10.71 10.18 -10.10
C THR A 84 -9.62 10.93 -9.35
N LEU A 85 -9.98 12.04 -8.72
CA LEU A 85 -9.08 12.81 -7.87
C LEU A 85 -8.43 11.93 -6.80
N ASN A 86 -9.23 11.11 -6.10
CA ASN A 86 -8.74 10.26 -5.03
C ASN A 86 -7.77 9.18 -5.53
N ASP A 87 -8.03 8.62 -6.71
CA ASP A 87 -7.15 7.61 -7.28
C ASP A 87 -5.82 8.22 -7.70
N TYR A 88 -5.81 9.42 -8.28
CA TYR A 88 -4.58 10.15 -8.56
C TYR A 88 -3.82 10.55 -7.29
N TYR A 89 -4.51 11.00 -6.25
CA TYR A 89 -3.94 11.27 -4.95
C TYR A 89 -3.26 10.03 -4.34
N ASN A 90 -3.96 8.89 -4.34
CA ASN A 90 -3.45 7.64 -3.79
C ASN A 90 -2.37 7.01 -4.66
N GLN A 91 -2.43 7.19 -5.98
CA GLN A 91 -1.34 6.86 -6.90
C GLN A 91 -0.09 7.66 -6.55
N GLY A 92 -0.23 8.98 -6.33
CA GLY A 92 0.85 9.87 -5.90
C GLY A 92 1.53 9.41 -4.62
N ASN A 93 0.74 9.10 -3.59
CA ASN A 93 1.21 8.50 -2.34
C ASN A 93 1.98 7.19 -2.57
N SER A 94 1.44 6.30 -3.43
CA SER A 94 2.04 5.00 -3.71
C SER A 94 3.37 5.12 -4.47
N LEU A 95 3.48 6.09 -5.38
CA LEU A 95 4.71 6.38 -6.12
C LEU A 95 5.76 7.04 -5.22
N ALA A 96 5.34 7.93 -4.31
CA ALA A 96 6.21 8.52 -3.30
C ALA A 96 6.84 7.46 -2.39
N PHE A 97 6.04 6.49 -1.91
CA PHE A 97 6.55 5.36 -1.12
C PHE A 97 7.56 4.47 -1.88
N GLN A 98 7.53 4.46 -3.22
CA GLN A 98 8.52 3.78 -4.07
C GLN A 98 9.79 4.61 -4.29
N GLY A 99 9.83 5.86 -3.81
CA GLY A 99 10.89 6.83 -4.11
C GLY A 99 10.78 7.47 -5.50
N LYS A 100 9.69 7.22 -6.22
CA LYS A 100 9.42 7.80 -7.54
C LYS A 100 8.75 9.16 -7.38
N LEU A 101 9.49 10.12 -6.82
CA LEU A 101 8.92 11.43 -6.45
C LEU A 101 8.33 12.18 -7.65
N GLN A 102 9.03 12.19 -8.78
CA GLN A 102 8.56 12.89 -9.97
C GLN A 102 7.23 12.31 -10.48
N ASP A 103 7.15 10.98 -10.61
CA ASP A 103 5.92 10.31 -11.01
C ASP A 103 4.77 10.59 -10.01
N GLY A 104 5.09 10.67 -8.70
CA GLY A 104 4.14 11.03 -7.66
C GLY A 104 3.61 12.47 -7.79
N ILE A 105 4.50 13.42 -8.09
CA ILE A 105 4.14 14.82 -8.39
C ILE A 105 3.22 14.88 -9.63
N ASP A 106 3.53 14.11 -10.67
CA ASP A 106 2.73 14.07 -11.89
C ASP A 106 1.33 13.49 -11.64
N ALA A 107 1.20 12.50 -10.75
CA ALA A 107 -0.09 12.02 -10.30
C ALA A 107 -0.88 13.10 -9.55
N TYR A 108 -0.25 13.84 -8.63
CA TYR A 108 -0.91 14.96 -7.96
C TYR A 108 -1.31 16.09 -8.91
N ASN A 109 -0.51 16.40 -9.93
CA ASN A 109 -0.90 17.36 -10.96
C ASN A 109 -2.20 16.94 -11.65
N LYS A 110 -2.40 15.64 -11.92
CA LYS A 110 -3.67 15.14 -12.47
C LYS A 110 -4.83 15.26 -11.48
N ALA A 111 -4.59 15.05 -10.19
CA ALA A 111 -5.61 15.32 -9.16
C ALA A 111 -6.00 16.81 -9.11
N LEU A 112 -5.01 17.71 -9.18
CA LEU A 112 -5.25 19.16 -9.19
C LEU A 112 -5.89 19.67 -10.48
N GLN A 113 -5.75 18.96 -11.60
CA GLN A 113 -6.55 19.23 -12.80
C GLN A 113 -8.04 19.01 -12.58
N ILE A 114 -8.42 18.10 -11.67
CA ILE A 114 -9.82 17.82 -11.31
C ILE A 114 -10.31 18.80 -10.25
N ASN A 115 -9.53 19.04 -9.19
CA ASN A 115 -9.81 20.06 -8.19
C ASN A 115 -8.55 20.90 -7.91
N PRO A 116 -8.43 22.10 -8.49
CA PRO A 116 -7.26 22.96 -8.31
C PRO A 116 -7.04 23.44 -6.87
N ASN A 117 -8.07 23.37 -6.02
CA ASN A 117 -8.04 23.90 -4.65
C ASN A 117 -8.01 22.80 -3.58
N ASP A 118 -7.71 21.56 -3.95
CA ASP A 118 -7.64 20.45 -3.00
C ASP A 118 -6.43 20.61 -2.05
N ALA A 119 -6.70 20.95 -0.80
CA ALA A 119 -5.67 21.29 0.18
C ALA A 119 -4.71 20.12 0.46
N ASP A 120 -5.22 18.89 0.54
CA ASP A 120 -4.42 17.70 0.82
C ASP A 120 -3.49 17.37 -0.35
N VAL A 121 -4.00 17.46 -1.58
CA VAL A 121 -3.19 17.25 -2.79
C VAL A 121 -2.11 18.33 -2.92
N ILE A 122 -2.45 19.62 -2.71
CA ILE A 122 -1.48 20.73 -2.76
C ILE A 122 -0.37 20.53 -1.74
N TYR A 123 -0.73 20.22 -0.49
CA TYR A 123 0.22 20.02 0.60
C TYR A 123 1.16 18.83 0.34
N ASN A 124 0.60 17.68 -0.06
CA ASN A 124 1.39 16.50 -0.35
C ASN A 124 2.31 16.71 -1.57
N LYS A 125 1.82 17.34 -2.64
CA LYS A 125 2.64 17.68 -3.80
C LYS A 125 3.81 18.57 -3.41
N LYS A 126 3.55 19.64 -2.64
CA LYS A 126 4.60 20.55 -2.16
C LYS A 126 5.67 19.80 -1.37
N THR A 127 5.26 18.88 -0.52
CA THR A 127 6.18 18.03 0.24
C THR A 127 7.10 17.22 -0.68
N LEU A 128 6.56 16.62 -1.74
CA LEU A 128 7.36 15.87 -2.72
C LEU A 128 8.32 16.79 -3.51
N ASP A 129 7.86 17.99 -3.89
CA ASP A 129 8.71 18.99 -4.55
C ASP A 129 9.91 19.38 -3.66
N ASP A 130 9.66 19.65 -2.37
CA ASP A 130 10.70 20.02 -1.40
C ASP A 130 11.69 18.87 -1.17
N LEU A 131 11.21 17.61 -1.12
CA LEU A 131 12.07 16.42 -1.02
C LEU A 131 12.93 16.22 -2.28
N LEU A 132 12.35 16.41 -3.46
CA LEU A 132 13.08 16.29 -4.72
C LEU A 132 14.19 17.36 -4.84
N LYS A 133 13.94 18.56 -4.33
CA LYS A 133 14.94 19.63 -4.26
C LYS A 133 16.10 19.26 -3.33
N GLN A 134 15.80 18.79 -2.11
CA GLN A 134 16.82 18.35 -1.16
C GLN A 134 17.69 17.20 -1.72
N GLN A 135 17.07 16.25 -2.44
CA GLN A 135 17.81 15.16 -3.08
C GLN A 135 18.82 15.68 -4.12
N LYS A 136 18.47 16.72 -4.88
CA LYS A 136 19.38 17.34 -5.85
C LYS A 136 20.55 18.06 -5.17
N GLU A 137 20.28 18.79 -4.09
CA GLU A 137 21.30 19.54 -3.33
C GLU A 137 22.31 18.62 -2.61
N ASN A 138 21.84 17.52 -2.01
CA ASN A 138 22.71 16.53 -1.37
C ASN A 138 23.64 15.83 -2.37
N ASN A 139 23.15 15.54 -3.57
CA ASN A 139 23.96 14.94 -4.64
C ASN A 139 25.04 15.89 -5.17
N SER A 140 24.78 17.21 -5.18
CA SER A 140 25.79 18.21 -5.56
C SER A 140 26.88 18.39 -4.51
N SER A 141 26.56 18.26 -3.21
CA SER A 141 27.51 18.48 -2.11
C SER A 141 28.53 17.34 -1.94
N ASN A 142 28.16 16.09 -2.29
CA ASN A 142 29.09 14.96 -2.25
C ASN A 142 30.17 14.97 -3.36
N ASN A 143 30.05 15.83 -4.37
CA ASN A 143 31.03 15.94 -5.46
C ASN A 143 32.15 16.96 -5.17
N SER A 144 32.07 17.69 -4.06
CA SER A 144 33.07 18.69 -3.65
C SER A 144 34.10 18.18 -2.64
N GLN A 145 33.89 17.01 -2.03
CA GLN A 145 34.78 16.49 -0.97
C GLN A 145 35.80 15.43 -1.45
N SER A 146 35.85 15.11 -2.75
CA SER A 146 36.87 14.21 -3.34
C SER A 146 37.95 14.94 -4.16
N LYS A 147 38.11 16.25 -3.96
CA LYS A 147 39.12 17.06 -4.66
C LYS A 147 40.03 17.86 -3.73
N ASN A 148 40.41 17.29 -2.59
CA ASN A 148 41.52 17.85 -1.82
C ASN A 148 42.36 16.78 -1.09
N GLN A 149 42.85 15.80 -1.84
CA GLN A 149 44.03 15.02 -1.45
C GLN A 149 44.63 14.31 -2.67
N ASN A 150 45.32 15.07 -3.53
CA ASN A 150 46.57 14.66 -4.15
C ASN A 150 47.05 15.75 -5.10
N ASN A 151 47.92 16.62 -4.59
CA ASN A 151 48.86 17.33 -5.43
C ASN A 151 50.21 16.63 -5.25
N ASN A 152 50.55 15.73 -6.18
CA ASN A 152 51.91 15.55 -6.71
C ASN A 152 51.95 14.45 -7.78
N ASN A 153 52.39 14.87 -8.98
CA ASN A 153 53.02 14.09 -10.07
C ASN A 153 52.27 12.90 -10.70
N MET A 154 51.82 13.07 -11.94
CA MET A 154 52.58 12.77 -13.19
C MET A 154 51.62 12.51 -14.37
N LYS A 155 52.02 13.02 -15.54
CA LYS A 155 51.49 12.75 -16.90
C LYS A 155 50.96 11.32 -17.10
N ASN A 156 49.76 11.16 -17.66
CA ASN A 156 49.61 10.57 -18.99
C ASN A 156 48.21 10.80 -19.62
N LYS A 157 48.23 10.68 -20.95
CA LYS A 157 47.19 10.80 -21.98
C LYS A 157 45.98 9.87 -21.85
N ASP A 158 44.94 10.28 -22.59
CA ASP A 158 43.83 9.52 -23.16
C ASP A 158 42.80 8.90 -22.19
N ASN A 159 41.53 9.38 -22.21
CA ASN A 159 40.44 8.62 -22.81
C ASN A 159 39.07 9.34 -22.80
N LYS A 160 38.26 8.90 -23.77
CA LYS A 160 36.87 9.22 -24.12
C LYS A 160 35.84 8.85 -23.03
N ASN A 161 34.62 9.35 -23.30
CA ASN A 161 33.30 8.93 -22.82
C ASN A 161 32.84 9.47 -21.47
N ASN A 162 32.27 10.69 -21.53
CA ASN A 162 31.35 11.18 -20.52
C ASN A 162 29.94 10.66 -20.83
N GLN A 163 29.69 9.37 -20.53
CA GLN A 163 28.32 8.86 -20.46
C GLN A 163 27.71 9.37 -19.16
N GLN A 164 26.72 10.26 -19.29
CA GLN A 164 25.85 10.72 -18.21
C GLN A 164 25.22 9.51 -17.50
N ASN A 165 25.84 9.08 -16.41
CA ASN A 165 25.23 8.16 -15.48
C ASN A 165 24.23 8.98 -14.65
N LYS A 166 22.95 8.98 -15.08
CA LYS A 166 21.84 9.37 -14.20
C LYS A 166 21.81 8.35 -13.06
N GLN A 167 22.59 8.61 -12.01
CA GLN A 167 22.64 7.77 -10.82
C GLN A 167 21.23 7.69 -10.23
N ASN A 168 20.66 6.48 -10.27
CA ASN A 168 19.50 6.14 -9.48
C ASN A 168 19.81 6.44 -8.00
N PRO A 169 18.89 7.06 -7.25
CA PRO A 169 19.09 7.33 -5.83
C PRO A 169 19.52 6.06 -5.09
N THR A 170 20.50 6.19 -4.19
CA THR A 170 20.96 5.07 -3.37
C THR A 170 19.84 4.63 -2.42
N ASP A 171 19.87 3.38 -1.97
CA ASP A 171 18.81 2.87 -1.09
C ASP A 171 18.72 3.61 0.25
N LYS A 172 19.83 4.22 0.68
CA LYS A 172 19.88 5.10 1.85
C LYS A 172 19.08 6.39 1.63
N ASP A 173 19.23 7.01 0.46
CA ASP A 173 18.49 8.23 0.10
C ASP A 173 16.98 7.94 0.05
N LYS A 174 16.59 6.82 -0.58
CA LYS A 174 15.18 6.39 -0.63
C LYS A 174 14.58 6.19 0.76
N GLN A 175 15.34 5.61 1.69
CA GLN A 175 14.90 5.41 3.08
C GLN A 175 14.76 6.72 3.84
N GLN A 176 15.70 7.66 3.66
CA GLN A 176 15.61 8.99 4.27
C GLN A 176 14.37 9.75 3.77
N MET A 177 14.13 9.74 2.46
CA MET A 177 12.97 10.39 1.84
C MET A 177 11.65 9.79 2.34
N LYS A 178 11.58 8.45 2.41
CA LYS A 178 10.42 7.75 2.97
C LYS A 178 10.16 8.17 4.42
N ASN A 179 11.20 8.23 5.25
CA ASN A 179 11.06 8.62 6.65
C ASN A 179 10.62 10.08 6.81
N GLN A 180 11.08 10.96 5.94
CA GLN A 180 10.75 12.37 5.98
C GLN A 180 9.31 12.62 5.53
N TRP A 181 8.86 11.91 4.49
CA TRP A 181 7.48 11.96 4.05
C TRP A 181 6.52 11.26 5.03
N LEU A 182 6.90 10.14 5.66
CA LEU A 182 6.09 9.48 6.71
C LEU A 182 5.71 10.40 7.87
N LYS A 183 6.55 11.41 8.19
CA LYS A 183 6.24 12.41 9.23
C LYS A 183 5.14 13.40 8.82
N LEU A 184 4.86 13.49 7.53
CA LEU A 184 4.04 14.55 6.93
C LEU A 184 2.68 14.03 6.43
N ILE A 185 2.47 12.71 6.37
CA ILE A 185 1.22 12.12 5.89
C ILE A 185 0.27 11.86 7.06
N PRO A 186 -1.02 12.23 6.96
CA PRO A 186 -2.05 11.68 7.83
C PRO A 186 -2.17 10.15 7.61
N GLU A 187 -2.05 9.34 8.66
CA GLU A 187 -1.85 7.87 8.59
C GLU A 187 -2.90 7.02 7.82
N ASP A 188 -3.93 7.62 7.21
CA ASP A 188 -5.01 6.87 6.56
C ASP A 188 -5.43 7.41 5.18
N PRO A 189 -4.72 7.02 4.09
CA PRO A 189 -5.16 7.27 2.72
C PRO A 189 -6.49 6.57 2.37
N GLY A 190 -7.01 5.72 3.26
CA GLY A 190 -8.27 5.00 3.12
C GLY A 190 -9.44 5.62 3.87
N GLY A 191 -9.28 6.78 4.51
CA GLY A 191 -10.33 7.37 5.36
C GLY A 191 -11.67 7.51 4.64
N LEU A 192 -11.67 8.07 3.43
CA LEU A 192 -12.87 8.21 2.61
C LEU A 192 -13.41 6.87 2.08
N LEU A 193 -12.51 5.95 1.73
CA LEU A 193 -12.88 4.59 1.30
C LEU A 193 -13.63 3.88 2.44
N ARG A 194 -13.13 3.95 3.68
CA ARG A 194 -13.78 3.37 4.86
C ARG A 194 -15.21 3.87 5.02
N GLU A 195 -15.44 5.17 4.87
CA GLU A 195 -16.78 5.75 4.97
C GLU A 195 -17.72 5.28 3.85
N LYS A 196 -17.24 5.20 2.61
CA LYS A 196 -18.04 4.65 1.49
C LYS A 196 -18.46 3.21 1.78
N PHE A 197 -17.54 2.37 2.29
CA PHE A 197 -17.87 0.99 2.61
C PHE A 197 -18.81 0.88 3.80
N LYS A 198 -18.62 1.68 4.86
CA LYS A 198 -19.55 1.72 5.99
C LYS A 198 -20.98 1.97 5.49
N ARG A 199 -21.14 2.89 4.55
CA ARG A 199 -22.43 3.16 3.88
C ARG A 199 -22.94 1.97 3.08
N ASP A 200 -22.11 1.36 2.24
CA ASP A 200 -22.51 0.20 1.42
C ASP A 200 -22.84 -1.04 2.27
N HIS A 201 -22.15 -1.24 3.39
CA HIS A 201 -22.43 -2.28 4.36
C HIS A 201 -23.79 -2.06 5.01
N LEU A 202 -24.04 -0.85 5.52
CA LEU A 202 -25.32 -0.47 6.14
C LEU A 202 -26.51 -0.69 5.19
N ARG A 203 -26.34 -0.39 3.89
CA ARG A 203 -27.37 -0.59 2.86
C ARG A 203 -27.70 -2.06 2.58
N ARG A 204 -26.77 -3.00 2.83
CA ARG A 204 -26.98 -4.44 2.60
C ARG A 204 -27.43 -5.19 3.85
N SER A 205 -27.25 -4.58 5.03
CA SER A 205 -27.60 -5.16 6.33
C SER A 205 -28.93 -4.67 6.90
N GLY A 206 -29.58 -3.71 6.25
CA GLY A 206 -30.96 -3.27 6.54
C GLY A 206 -31.87 -3.67 5.40
#